data_AF-A0A953ZYW4-F1
#
_entry.id   AF-A0A953ZYW4-F1
#
_cell.length_a   1.000
_cell.length_b   1.000
_cell.length_c   1.000
_cell.angle_alpha   90.00
_cell.angle_beta   90.00
_cell.angle_gamma   90.00
#
_symmetry.space_group_name_H-M   'P 1'
#
loop_
_entity.id
_entity.type
_entity.pdbx_description
1 polymer ?
#
loop_
_entity_poly.entity_id
_entity_poly.type
_entity_poly.pdbx_seq_one_letter_code
_entity_poly.pdbx_strand_id
1 'polypeptide(L)'
;MRHTSIPFALCLAAAVAPAQQARSTQPMHAPEFAAPTQVEADGVPVRTENPGYACPCWADVDGDGRADLVVGQFAGGKMKWYRNLGKGKLGKGQWIEVDGKVAEVPGVW
;
A
#
# COMPACT_ATOMS: atom_id res chain seq x y z
N MET A 1 24.01 3.12 -66.51
CA MET A 1 25.47 2.95 -66.30
C MET A 1 25.90 4.09 -65.38
N ARG A 2 26.52 3.94 -64.20
CA ARG A 2 27.39 2.89 -63.66
C ARG A 2 27.05 2.65 -62.18
N HIS A 3 27.30 1.41 -61.77
CA HIS A 3 27.33 0.90 -60.41
C HIS A 3 28.36 1.60 -59.54
N THR A 4 28.07 1.68 -58.23
CA THR A 4 29.02 1.33 -57.17
C THR A 4 28.27 0.85 -55.94
N SER A 5 28.63 -0.35 -55.48
CA SER A 5 28.11 -1.06 -54.31
C SER A 5 28.97 -0.80 -53.05
N ILE A 6 28.31 -0.68 -51.88
CA ILE A 6 28.50 -1.35 -50.55
C ILE A 6 29.97 -1.37 -49.99
N PRO A 7 30.29 -1.03 -48.70
CA PRO A 7 29.72 -1.76 -47.54
C PRO A 7 29.71 -1.14 -46.11
N PHE A 8 29.00 -1.88 -45.25
CA PHE A 8 29.36 -2.27 -43.87
C PHE A 8 28.84 -1.50 -42.65
N ALA A 9 28.37 -2.31 -41.71
CA ALA A 9 27.72 -1.99 -40.46
C ALA A 9 28.63 -1.28 -39.45
N LEU A 10 28.03 -0.39 -38.65
CA LEU A 10 28.53 -0.07 -37.32
C LEU A 10 27.39 -0.26 -36.32
N CYS A 11 27.47 -1.36 -35.58
CA CYS A 11 26.72 -1.57 -34.36
C CYS A 11 27.32 -0.64 -33.29
N LEU A 12 26.55 0.33 -32.79
CA LEU A 12 26.92 1.07 -31.59
C LEU A 12 25.95 0.69 -30.47
N ALA A 13 26.38 -0.27 -29.64
CA ALA A 13 25.78 -0.47 -28.34
C ALA A 13 26.09 0.76 -27.47
N ALA A 14 25.11 1.63 -27.27
CA ALA A 14 25.19 2.64 -26.23
C ALA A 14 24.91 1.93 -24.89
N ALA A 15 25.94 1.86 -24.05
CA ALA A 15 25.87 1.33 -22.70
C ALA A 15 24.73 2.00 -21.92
N VAL A 16 23.89 1.18 -21.29
CA VAL A 16 22.94 1.61 -20.26
C VAL A 16 23.77 2.07 -19.06
N ALA A 17 23.93 3.38 -18.89
CA ALA A 17 24.37 3.92 -17.61
C ALA A 17 23.29 3.57 -16.57
N PRO A 18 23.64 3.12 -15.34
CA PRO A 18 22.63 3.01 -14.31
C PRO A 18 22.12 4.43 -14.07
N ALA A 19 20.81 4.62 -14.20
CA ALA A 19 20.16 5.83 -13.74
C ALA A 19 20.31 5.87 -12.22
N GLN A 20 21.44 6.41 -11.76
CA GLN A 20 21.62 6.86 -10.39
C GLN A 20 20.50 7.89 -10.18
N GLN A 21 19.45 7.50 -9.46
CA GLN A 21 18.34 8.38 -9.15
C GLN A 21 18.94 9.61 -8.46
N ALA A 22 19.01 10.72 -9.20
CA ALA A 22 19.61 11.94 -8.71
C ALA A 22 18.83 12.32 -7.44
N ARG A 23 19.52 12.31 -6.29
CA ARG A 23 18.94 12.82 -5.04
C ARG A 23 18.51 14.25 -5.32
N SER A 24 17.22 14.53 -5.10
CA SER A 24 16.68 15.87 -5.23
C SER A 24 17.50 16.83 -4.36
N THR A 25 18.03 17.89 -4.96
CA THR A 25 18.70 19.00 -4.24
C THR A 25 17.71 19.99 -3.65
N GLN A 26 16.41 19.67 -3.67
CA GLN A 26 15.39 20.49 -3.04
C GLN A 26 15.61 20.45 -1.53
N PRO A 27 15.57 21.60 -0.84
CA PRO A 27 15.54 21.59 0.62
C PRO A 27 14.37 20.69 1.03
N MET A 28 14.68 19.70 1.87
CA MET A 28 13.71 18.80 2.44
C MET A 28 12.78 19.61 3.35
N HIS A 29 11.74 20.20 2.76
CA HIS A 29 10.67 20.81 3.53
C HIS A 29 9.96 19.69 4.30
N ALA A 30 9.80 19.90 5.60
CA ALA A 30 8.99 19.02 6.41
C ALA A 30 7.56 18.97 5.84
N PRO A 31 6.92 17.80 5.82
CA PRO A 31 5.51 17.73 5.43
C PRO A 31 4.67 18.60 6.37
N GLU A 32 3.79 19.42 5.79
CA GLU A 32 2.74 20.10 6.52
C GLU A 32 1.55 19.15 6.66
N PHE A 33 1.13 18.90 7.90
CA PHE A 33 -0.03 18.05 8.19
C PHE A 33 -1.23 18.90 8.57
N ALA A 34 -2.41 18.47 8.12
CA ALA A 34 -3.68 19.02 8.60
C ALA A 34 -3.94 18.62 10.06
N ALA A 35 -4.94 19.24 10.69
CA ALA A 35 -5.41 18.81 12.00
C ALA A 35 -5.85 17.33 11.96
N PRO A 36 -5.59 16.55 13.02
CA PRO A 36 -5.93 15.13 13.04
C PRO A 36 -7.44 14.93 13.01
N THR A 37 -7.89 13.94 12.24
CA THR A 37 -9.28 13.50 12.17
C THR A 37 -9.38 12.02 12.53
N GLN A 38 -10.54 11.60 13.02
CA GLN A 38 -10.81 10.16 13.16
C GLN A 38 -10.96 9.54 11.77
N VAL A 39 -10.28 8.42 11.55
CA VAL A 39 -10.54 7.59 10.38
C VAL A 39 -11.90 6.93 10.57
N GLU A 40 -12.75 7.06 9.56
CA GLU A 40 -14.10 6.50 9.56
C GLU A 40 -14.26 5.45 8.47
N ALA A 41 -15.08 4.45 8.78
CA ALA A 41 -15.51 3.40 7.90
C ALA A 41 -17.04 3.33 7.96
N ASP A 42 -17.71 3.53 6.82
CA ASP A 42 -19.18 3.58 6.75
C ASP A 42 -19.81 4.58 7.76
N GLY A 43 -19.15 5.74 7.95
CA GLY A 43 -19.57 6.78 8.90
C GLY A 43 -19.34 6.45 10.38
N VAL A 44 -18.62 5.36 10.68
CA VAL A 44 -18.30 4.94 12.04
C VAL A 44 -16.79 5.05 12.26
N PRO A 45 -16.32 5.63 13.38
CA PRO A 45 -14.90 5.65 13.70
C PRO A 45 -14.31 4.24 13.73
N VAL A 46 -13.16 4.07 13.08
CA VAL A 46 -12.35 2.85 13.18
C VAL A 46 -11.83 2.75 14.61
N ARG A 47 -12.13 1.64 15.28
CA ARG A 47 -11.79 1.40 16.68
C ARG A 47 -11.13 0.05 16.86
N THR A 48 -10.18 0.00 17.79
CA THR A 48 -9.65 -1.23 18.32
C THR A 48 -10.42 -1.70 19.54
N GLU A 49 -10.45 -3.00 19.76
CA GLU A 49 -10.95 -3.60 20.99
C GLU A 49 -10.01 -3.29 22.16
N ASN A 50 -10.56 -3.15 23.37
CA ASN A 50 -9.79 -2.96 24.60
C ASN A 50 -8.79 -4.14 24.79
N PRO A 51 -7.51 -3.92 25.10
CA PRO A 51 -6.84 -2.70 25.60
C PRO A 51 -6.44 -1.65 24.54
N GLY A 52 -6.64 -1.90 23.25
CA GLY A 52 -6.52 -0.88 22.22
C GLY A 52 -5.11 -0.65 21.64
N TYR A 53 -4.27 -1.69 21.54
CA TYR A 53 -3.03 -1.58 20.76
C TYR A 53 -3.32 -1.82 19.28
N ALA A 54 -3.31 -0.74 18.51
CA ALA A 54 -3.56 -0.77 17.07
C ALA A 54 -2.26 -0.99 16.28
N CYS A 55 -2.31 -1.88 15.30
CA CYS A 55 -1.26 -2.05 14.28
C CYS A 55 -1.89 -1.91 12.89
N PRO A 56 -2.09 -0.68 12.37
CA PRO A 56 -2.70 -0.47 11.06
C PRO A 56 -1.69 -0.66 9.92
N CYS A 57 -2.13 -1.27 8.82
CA CYS A 57 -1.38 -1.30 7.56
C CYS A 57 -2.32 -1.15 6.36
N TRP A 58 -1.75 -0.81 5.21
CA TRP A 58 -2.46 -0.72 3.93
C TRP A 58 -2.00 -1.86 3.02
N ALA A 59 -2.94 -2.66 2.52
CA ALA A 59 -2.68 -3.79 1.63
C ALA A 59 -3.90 -4.05 0.75
N ASP A 60 -3.70 -4.49 -0.49
CA ASP A 60 -4.80 -4.93 -1.38
C ASP A 60 -5.27 -6.32 -0.94
N VAL A 61 -6.38 -6.39 -0.20
CA VAL A 61 -6.87 -7.63 0.42
C VAL A 61 -7.82 -8.37 -0.51
N ASP A 62 -8.63 -7.63 -1.28
CA ASP A 62 -9.64 -8.20 -2.18
C ASP A 62 -9.17 -8.35 -3.63
N GLY A 63 -7.97 -7.89 -3.96
CA GLY A 63 -7.34 -8.03 -5.27
C GLY A 63 -7.88 -7.05 -6.31
N ASP A 64 -8.53 -5.96 -5.89
CA ASP A 64 -9.10 -4.97 -6.79
C ASP A 64 -8.13 -3.86 -7.23
N GLY A 65 -6.88 -3.95 -6.79
CA GLY A 65 -5.80 -3.01 -7.11
C GLY A 65 -5.81 -1.75 -6.25
N ARG A 66 -6.70 -1.64 -5.26
CA ARG A 66 -6.70 -0.57 -4.26
C ARG A 66 -6.25 -1.13 -2.92
N ALA A 67 -5.34 -0.43 -2.24
CA ALA A 67 -4.97 -0.81 -0.89
C ALA A 67 -6.14 -0.55 0.07
N ASP A 68 -6.52 -1.60 0.80
CA ASP A 68 -7.49 -1.61 1.90
C ASP A 68 -6.80 -1.31 3.22
N LEU A 69 -7.57 -0.81 4.20
CA LEU A 69 -7.06 -0.62 5.56
C LEU A 69 -7.22 -1.93 6.33
N VAL A 70 -6.12 -2.42 6.89
CA VAL A 70 -6.12 -3.56 7.83
C VAL A 70 -5.71 -3.04 9.20
N VAL A 71 -6.47 -3.38 10.23
CA VAL A 71 -6.23 -2.97 11.62
C VAL A 71 -6.10 -4.22 12.49
N GLY A 72 -4.87 -4.49 12.92
CA GLY A 72 -4.58 -5.49 13.93
C GLY A 72 -5.18 -5.11 15.29
N GLN A 73 -5.71 -6.11 15.98
CA GLN A 73 -6.22 -6.03 17.34
C GLN A 73 -5.28 -6.77 18.27
N PHE A 74 -5.04 -6.19 19.44
CA PHE A 74 -4.36 -6.90 20.52
C PHE A 74 -5.20 -8.08 21.01
N ALA A 75 -6.48 -7.83 21.32
CA ALA A 75 -7.37 -8.86 21.86
C ALA A 75 -7.52 -10.04 20.89
N GLY A 76 -7.04 -11.21 21.33
CA GLY A 76 -7.07 -12.46 20.56
C GLY A 76 -6.23 -12.47 19.28
N GLY A 77 -5.33 -11.50 19.10
CA GLY A 77 -4.53 -11.40 17.87
C GLY A 77 -5.37 -11.34 16.60
N LYS A 78 -6.58 -10.78 16.68
CA LYS A 78 -7.53 -10.69 15.56
C LYS A 78 -7.20 -9.52 14.65
N MET A 79 -7.78 -9.52 13.45
CA MET A 79 -7.58 -8.44 12.49
C MET A 79 -8.92 -8.08 11.83
N LYS A 80 -9.20 -6.78 11.72
CA LYS A 80 -10.27 -6.28 10.84
C LYS A 80 -9.67 -5.69 9.58
N TRP A 81 -10.33 -5.88 8.46
CA TRP A 81 -10.04 -5.15 7.23
C TRP A 81 -11.25 -4.29 6.83
N TYR A 82 -10.96 -3.20 6.14
CA TYR A 82 -11.91 -2.19 5.71
C TYR A 82 -11.64 -1.90 4.24
N ARG A 83 -12.57 -2.32 3.38
CA ARG A 83 -12.43 -2.17 1.93
C ARG A 83 -12.30 -0.71 1.53
N ASN A 84 -11.38 -0.41 0.63
CA ASN A 84 -11.24 0.91 0.01
C ASN A 84 -12.26 1.09 -1.13
N LEU A 85 -13.25 1.95 -0.90
CA LEU A 85 -14.31 2.26 -1.87
C LEU A 85 -13.93 3.41 -2.82
N GLY A 86 -12.68 3.90 -2.73
CA GLY A 86 -12.19 5.05 -3.46
C GLY A 86 -12.64 6.38 -2.84
N LYS A 87 -12.04 7.47 -3.34
CA LYS A 87 -12.34 8.86 -2.90
C LYS A 87 -12.25 9.05 -1.38
N GLY A 88 -11.32 8.34 -0.73
CA GLY A 88 -11.09 8.40 0.72
C GLY A 88 -12.19 7.74 1.56
N LYS A 89 -13.05 6.91 0.97
CA LYS A 89 -14.12 6.19 1.70
C LYS A 89 -13.72 4.76 1.98
N LEU A 90 -13.95 4.33 3.23
CA LEU A 90 -13.80 2.94 3.66
C LEU A 90 -15.17 2.30 3.87
N GLY A 91 -15.29 1.04 3.46
CA GLY A 91 -16.46 0.21 3.75
C GLY A 91 -16.48 -0.27 5.19
N LYS A 92 -17.61 -0.84 5.60
CA LYS A 92 -17.80 -1.42 6.94
C LYS A 92 -16.70 -2.43 7.27
N GLY A 93 -16.15 -2.34 8.48
CA GLY A 93 -15.11 -3.25 8.94
C GLY A 93 -15.59 -4.70 9.02
N GLN A 94 -14.78 -5.60 8.48
CA GLN A 94 -15.02 -7.05 8.49
C GLN A 94 -13.87 -7.75 9.20
N TRP A 95 -14.18 -8.79 9.97
CA TRP A 95 -13.14 -9.66 10.51
C TRP A 95 -12.46 -10.42 9.37
N ILE A 96 -11.16 -10.65 9.51
CA ILE A 96 -10.50 -11.67 8.70
C ILE A 96 -10.95 -13.02 9.22
N GLU A 97 -11.44 -13.88 8.31
CA GLU A 97 -11.99 -15.19 8.64
C GLU A 97 -11.31 -16.31 7.84
N VAL A 98 -11.17 -17.47 8.46
CA VAL A 98 -10.74 -18.73 7.83
C VAL A 98 -11.82 -19.77 8.13
N ASP A 99 -12.33 -20.42 7.09
CA ASP A 99 -13.42 -21.41 7.18
C ASP A 99 -14.66 -20.92 7.97
N GLY A 100 -14.99 -19.63 7.81
CA GLY A 100 -16.13 -18.98 8.48
C GLY A 100 -15.94 -18.69 9.96
N LYS A 101 -14.70 -18.76 10.47
CA LYS A 101 -14.34 -18.38 11.84
C LYS A 101 -13.36 -17.22 11.81
N VAL A 102 -13.48 -16.31 12.78
CA VAL A 102 -12.53 -15.21 12.93
C VAL A 102 -11.12 -15.77 13.13
N ALA A 103 -10.18 -15.28 12.33
CA ALA A 103 -8.78 -15.65 12.42
C ALA A 103 -8.15 -14.99 13.66
N GLU A 104 -7.42 -15.80 14.41
CA GLU A 104 -6.68 -15.39 15.62
C GLU A 104 -5.23 -15.81 15.44
N VAL A 105 -4.30 -14.92 15.78
CA VAL A 105 -2.87 -15.25 15.81
C VAL A 105 -2.57 -15.96 17.13
N PRO A 106 -2.10 -17.23 17.11
CA PRO A 106 -1.78 -17.95 18.33
C PRO A 106 -0.67 -17.26 19.14
N GLY A 107 -0.80 -17.28 20.47
CA GLY A 107 0.19 -16.71 21.38
C GLY A 107 0.13 -15.18 21.53
N VAL A 108 -0.94 -14.54 21.04
CA VAL A 108 -1.28 -13.15 21.40
C VAL A 108 -2.24 -13.18 22.60
N TRP A 109 -1.88 -12.45 23.65
CA TRP A 109 -2.49 -12.50 24.99
C TRP A 109 -3.61 -11.49 25.16
#